data_AF-A0A1I0U329-F1
#
_entry.id   AF-A0A1I0U329-F1
#
_cell.length_a   1.000
_cell.length_b   1.000
_cell.length_c   1.000
_cell.angle_alpha   90.00
_cell.angle_beta   90.00
_cell.angle_gamma   90.00
#
_symmetry.space_group_name_H-M   'P 1'
#
loop_
_entity.id
_entity.type
_entity.pdbx_description
1 polymer ?
#
loop_
_entity_poly.entity_id
_entity_poly.type
_entity_poly.pdbx_seq_one_letter_code
_entity_poly.pdbx_strand_id
1 'polypeptide(L)' 'MLEAFIEFLDQLYWTGYGVEFEEENPKAFYQQLDKFKKQHIQKR' A
#
# COMPACT_ATOMS: atom_id res chain seq x y z
N MET A 1 6.82 6.23 -1.88
CA MET A 1 5.69 5.97 -0.95
C MET A 1 4.66 5.04 -1.55
N LEU A 2 4.22 5.24 -2.79
CA LEU A 2 3.34 4.28 -3.47
C LEU A 2 4.05 2.93 -3.67
N GLU A 3 5.23 2.92 -4.31
CA GLU A 3 6.02 1.70 -4.52
C GLU A 3 6.35 0.99 -3.19
N ALA A 4 6.81 1.72 -2.17
CA ALA A 4 7.05 1.14 -0.84
C ALA A 4 5.79 0.54 -0.18
N PHE A 5 4.60 1.07 -0.49
CA PHE A 5 3.35 0.50 -0.01
C PHE A 5 2.98 -0.76 -0.79
N ILE A 6 3.18 -0.77 -2.11
CA ILE A 6 3.01 -1.97 -2.94
C ILE A 6 3.97 -3.08 -2.50
N GLU A 7 5.25 -2.77 -2.30
CA GLU A 7 6.24 -3.72 -1.78
C GLU A 7 5.86 -4.24 -0.39
N PHE A 8 5.36 -3.36 0.49
CA PHE A 8 4.88 -3.75 1.81
C PHE A 8 3.71 -4.74 1.72
N LEU A 9 2.76 -4.47 0.82
CA LEU A 9 1.63 -5.35 0.58
C LEU A 9 2.07 -6.70 -0.02
N ASP A 10 3.01 -6.67 -0.97
CA ASP A 10 3.58 -7.88 -1.59
C ASP A 10 4.33 -8.76 -0.58
N GLN A 11 5.04 -8.15 0.38
CA GLN A 11 5.70 -8.88 1.47
C GLN A 11 4.71 -9.50 2.47
N LEU A 12 3.57 -8.86 2.68
CA LEU A 12 2.56 -9.31 3.65
C LEU A 12 1.68 -10.44 3.10
N TYR A 13 1.45 -10.44 1.79
CA TYR A 13 0.56 -11.38 1.11
C TYR A 13 1.32 -12.24 0.10
N TRP A 14 1.35 -11.83 -1.16
CA TRP A 14 2.13 -12.47 -2.24
C TRP A 14 2.62 -11.43 -3.23
N THR A 15 3.70 -11.73 -3.95
CA THR A 15 4.23 -10.85 -5.00
C THR A 15 3.18 -10.57 -6.07
N GLY A 16 2.93 -9.30 -6.36
CA GLY A 16 1.90 -8.83 -7.28
C GLY A 16 0.59 -8.43 -6.62
N TYR A 17 0.37 -8.78 -5.34
CA TYR A 17 -0.86 -8.44 -4.61
C TYR A 17 -1.10 -6.93 -4.55
N GLY A 18 -0.06 -6.11 -4.32
CA GLY A 18 -0.22 -4.66 -4.23
C GLY A 18 -0.74 -4.03 -5.51
N VAL A 19 -0.35 -4.57 -6.67
CA VAL A 19 -0.82 -4.13 -7.99
C VAL A 19 -2.25 -4.62 -8.24
N GLU A 20 -2.51 -5.90 -7.99
CA GLU A 20 -3.86 -6.49 -8.09
C GLU A 20 -4.87 -5.74 -7.20
N PHE A 21 -4.47 -5.38 -5.98
CA PHE A 21 -5.30 -4.64 -5.06
C PHE A 21 -5.60 -3.20 -5.53
N GLU A 22 -4.63 -2.53 -6.17
CA GLU A 22 -4.85 -1.21 -6.79
C GLU A 22 -5.87 -1.29 -7.93
N GLU A 23 -5.77 -2.32 -8.78
CA GLU A 23 -6.66 -2.50 -9.93
C GLU A 23 -8.08 -2.90 -9.53
N GLU A 24 -8.23 -3.88 -8.64
CA GLU A 24 -9.55 -4.41 -8.26
C GLU A 24 -10.28 -3.51 -7.27
N ASN A 25 -9.55 -2.84 -6.38
CA ASN A 25 -10.12 -2.09 -5.26
C ASN A 25 -9.45 -0.72 -5.05
N PRO A 26 -9.39 0.16 -6.08
CA PRO A 26 -8.60 1.39 -6.06
C PRO A 26 -8.96 2.30 -4.88
N LYS A 27 -10.24 2.41 -4.53
CA LYS A 27 -10.68 3.25 -3.41
C LYS A 27 -10.10 2.78 -2.07
N ALA A 28 -10.13 1.48 -1.80
CA ALA A 28 -9.60 0.92 -0.56
C ALA A 28 -8.07 1.00 -0.55
N PHE A 29 -7.43 0.75 -1.69
CA PHE A 29 -6.00 0.90 -1.88
C PHE A 29 -5.51 2.30 -1.49
N TYR A 30 -6.09 3.35 -2.09
CA TYR A 30 -5.69 4.73 -1.79
C TYR A 30 -6.00 5.17 -0.36
N GLN A 31 -7.07 4.64 0.27
CA GLN A 31 -7.35 4.87 1.69
C GLN A 31 -6.29 4.24 2.61
N GLN A 32 -5.83 3.03 2.29
CA GLN A 32 -4.77 2.38 3.06
C GLN A 32 -3.41 3.03 2.82
N LEU A 33 -3.13 3.45 1.58
CA LEU A 33 -1.92 4.22 1.25
C LEU A 33 -1.84 5.52 2.05
N ASP A 34 -2.94 6.25 2.21
CA ASP A 34 -2.97 7.47 3.02
C ASP A 34 -2.65 7.19 4.51
N LYS A 35 -3.19 6.10 5.06
CA LYS A 35 -2.87 5.65 6.42
C LYS A 35 -1.40 5.25 6.55
N PHE A 36 -0.88 4.50 5.60
CA PHE A 36 0.52 4.09 5.53
C PHE A 36 1.46 5.30 5.51
N LYS A 37 1.15 6.31 4.68
CA LYS A 37 1.88 7.59 4.63
C LYS A 37 1.91 8.28 5.99
N LYS A 38 0.77 8.41 6.66
CA LYS A 38 0.69 9.09 7.97
C LYS A 38 1.54 8.40 9.04
N GLN A 39 1.52 7.07 9.07
CA GLN A 39 2.31 6.29 10.04
C GLN A 39 3.82 6.40 9.80
N HIS A 40 4.25 6.53 8.54
CA HIS A 40 5.67 6.62 8.19
C HIS A 40 6.21 8.07 8.15
N ILE A 41 5.33 9.07 8.04
CA ILE A 41 5.67 10.48 8.21
C ILE A 41 5.85 10.84 9.70
N GLN A 42 5.03 10.28 10.61
CA GLN A 42 5.14 10.55 12.05
C GLN A 42 6.33 9.85 12.73
N LYS A 43 6.99 8.90 12.06
CA LYS A 43 8.16 8.17 12.59
C LYS A 43 9.51 8.77 12.18
N ARG A 44 9.54 9.96 11.57
CA ARG A 44 10.77 10.70 11.26
C ARG A 44 10.94 11.91 12.16
#